data_AF-A0A423GFS4-F1
#
_entry.id   AF-A0A423GFS4-F1
#
_cell.length_a   1.000
_cell.length_b   1.000
_cell.length_c   1.000
_cell.angle_alpha   90.00
_cell.angle_beta   90.00
_cell.angle_gamma   90.00
#
_symmetry.space_group_name_H-M   'P 1'
#
loop_
_entity.id
_entity.type
_entity.pdbx_description
1 polymer ?
#
loop_
_entity_poly.entity_id
_entity_poly.type
_entity_poly.pdbx_seq_one_letter_code
_entity_poly.pdbx_strand_id
1 'polypeptide(L)'
;MLIFNCTEAACNFFSRVYKGKKITPVEKPPSPVIEDDEVDGFAEQWLVHAITVQRKHVLFVIHVQTRYCMIFADAKKADVEGFIHRFSERWINGLMRHAGQYDLLHWVDDEPMMARFQESCHESVFYKRGHRGAQKHINEISWVFEDCAAEWGTLPSDEFSAGRFDGDMNNTPRGSKGHKDYYFPDEEMIVHWLRRYGGLDEPSVQKARERRMEVKREMRAFERQLVQDGL
;
A
#
# COMPACT_ATOMS: atom_id res chain seq x y z
N MET A 1 6.49 14.43 0.20
CA MET A 1 5.42 14.54 -0.82
C MET A 1 4.92 13.13 -1.18
N LEU A 2 3.67 12.97 -1.62
CA LEU A 2 3.18 11.70 -2.22
C LEU A 2 3.45 11.68 -3.73
N ILE A 3 4.15 10.66 -4.23
CA ILE A 3 4.41 10.48 -5.66
C ILE A 3 3.71 9.22 -6.16
N PHE A 4 2.73 9.40 -7.04
CA PHE A 4 1.98 8.32 -7.68
C PHE A 4 2.51 8.05 -9.10
N ASN A 5 3.33 7.03 -9.21
CA ASN A 5 3.89 6.55 -10.47
C ASN A 5 2.84 5.71 -11.19
N CYS A 6 2.31 6.24 -12.27
CA CYS A 6 1.22 5.65 -13.01
C CYS A 6 1.74 4.82 -14.19
N THR A 7 1.37 3.55 -14.19
CA THR A 7 1.39 2.73 -15.41
C THR A 7 0.50 3.34 -16.49
N GLU A 8 0.64 2.89 -17.73
CA GLU A 8 -0.20 3.39 -18.83
C GLU A 8 -1.71 3.23 -18.56
N ALA A 9 -2.11 2.10 -17.99
CA ALA A 9 -3.49 1.86 -17.61
C ALA A 9 -3.97 2.87 -16.54
N ALA A 10 -3.16 3.14 -15.52
CA ALA A 10 -3.47 4.14 -14.49
C ALA A 10 -3.51 5.57 -15.08
N CYS A 11 -2.60 5.91 -16.00
CA CYS A 11 -2.66 7.19 -16.71
C CYS A 11 -3.99 7.38 -17.44
N ASN A 12 -4.46 6.32 -18.12
CA ASN A 12 -5.73 6.34 -18.83
C ASN A 12 -6.93 6.38 -17.88
N PHE A 13 -6.82 5.78 -16.70
CA PHE A 13 -7.85 5.83 -15.66
C PHE A 13 -8.01 7.26 -15.08
N PHE A 14 -6.91 7.92 -14.75
CA PHE A 14 -6.94 9.28 -14.18
C PHE A 14 -7.17 10.37 -15.24
N SER A 15 -7.09 10.03 -16.52
CA SER A 15 -7.38 10.96 -17.62
C SER A 15 -8.84 10.90 -18.06
N ARG A 16 -9.34 12.02 -18.57
CA ARG A 16 -10.61 12.08 -19.32
C ARG A 16 -10.46 12.86 -20.60
N VAL A 17 -11.33 12.58 -21.58
CA VAL A 17 -11.45 13.40 -22.79
C VAL A 17 -12.67 14.28 -22.64
N TYR A 18 -12.49 15.59 -22.76
CA TYR A 18 -13.57 16.57 -22.78
C TYR A 18 -13.44 17.43 -24.03
N LYS A 19 -14.48 17.43 -24.87
CA LYS A 19 -14.51 18.15 -26.16
C LYS A 19 -13.26 17.88 -27.03
N GLY A 20 -12.87 16.61 -27.13
CA GLY A 20 -11.71 16.17 -27.93
C GLY A 20 -10.33 16.46 -27.30
N LYS A 21 -10.27 17.14 -26.14
CA LYS A 21 -9.02 17.41 -25.42
C LYS A 21 -8.84 16.45 -24.26
N LYS A 22 -7.66 15.85 -24.16
CA LYS A 22 -7.26 15.03 -23.00
C LYS A 22 -6.97 15.96 -21.83
N ILE A 23 -7.69 15.77 -20.73
CA ILE A 23 -7.42 16.38 -19.42
C ILE A 23 -6.80 15.29 -18.57
N THR A 24 -5.60 15.54 -18.07
CA THR A 24 -4.82 14.57 -17.28
C THR A 24 -4.12 15.27 -16.14
N PRO A 25 -4.15 14.71 -14.92
CA PRO A 25 -3.29 15.15 -13.81
C PRO A 25 -1.86 14.62 -13.93
N VAL A 26 -1.64 13.67 -14.85
CA VAL A 26 -0.36 12.97 -14.97
C VAL A 26 0.66 13.82 -15.72
N GLU A 27 1.78 14.08 -15.06
CA GLU A 27 2.90 14.87 -15.53
C GLU A 27 4.05 14.01 -16.07
N LYS A 28 5.02 14.67 -16.70
CA LYS A 28 6.27 14.04 -17.11
C LYS A 28 7.14 13.82 -15.86
N PRO A 29 7.68 12.62 -15.63
CA PRO A 29 8.54 12.37 -14.48
C PRO A 29 9.86 13.16 -14.60
N PRO A 30 10.49 13.51 -13.47
CA PRO A 30 11.81 14.15 -13.45
C PRO A 30 12.90 13.24 -14.02
N SER A 31 12.76 11.92 -13.84
CA SER A 31 13.68 10.90 -14.34
C SER A 31 12.92 9.71 -14.98
N PRO A 32 13.54 8.92 -15.87
CA PRO A 32 12.87 7.79 -16.52
C PRO A 32 12.60 6.59 -15.59
N VAL A 33 13.40 6.41 -14.53
CA VAL A 33 13.28 5.32 -13.55
C VAL A 33 13.20 5.90 -12.15
N ILE A 34 12.38 5.32 -11.27
CA ILE A 34 12.08 5.90 -9.95
C ILE A 34 13.35 6.07 -9.11
N GLU A 35 14.28 5.14 -9.25
CA GLU A 35 15.53 5.07 -8.49
C GLU A 35 16.53 6.19 -8.81
N ASP A 36 16.36 6.86 -9.95
CA ASP A 36 17.22 7.98 -10.38
C ASP A 36 16.70 9.34 -9.88
N ASP A 37 15.58 9.37 -9.16
CA ASP A 37 15.10 10.61 -8.58
C ASP A 37 16.05 11.12 -7.49
N GLU A 38 16.42 12.40 -7.57
CA GLU A 38 16.89 13.17 -6.43
C GLU A 38 15.70 13.42 -5.49
N VAL A 39 15.29 12.38 -4.78
CA VAL A 39 14.21 12.51 -3.80
C VAL A 39 14.80 13.26 -2.60
N ASP A 40 14.13 14.31 -2.14
CA ASP A 40 14.31 14.68 -0.73
C ASP A 40 13.99 13.42 0.10
N GLY A 41 14.64 13.18 1.23
CA GLY A 41 14.44 11.95 2.01
C GLY A 41 13.00 11.73 2.53
N PHE A 42 12.04 12.56 2.12
CA PHE A 42 10.69 12.66 2.63
C PHE A 42 9.61 12.28 1.59
N ALA A 43 9.93 12.03 0.32
CA ALA A 43 8.91 11.64 -0.66
C ALA A 43 8.57 10.14 -0.63
N GLU A 44 7.28 9.85 -0.62
CA GLU A 44 6.71 8.51 -0.60
C GLU A 44 6.34 8.10 -2.02
N GLN A 45 7.04 7.09 -2.56
CA GLN A 45 6.91 6.66 -3.95
C GLN A 45 6.00 5.44 -4.05
N TRP A 46 4.91 5.57 -4.78
CA TRP A 46 3.92 4.52 -5.00
C TRP A 46 3.80 4.20 -6.49
N LEU A 47 3.63 2.94 -6.84
CA LEU A 47 3.25 2.54 -8.20
C LEU A 47 1.74 2.27 -8.23
N VAL A 48 1.05 2.87 -9.19
CA VAL A 48 -0.38 2.72 -9.43
C VAL A 48 -0.63 1.99 -10.74
N HIS A 49 -1.43 0.94 -10.66
CA HIS A 49 -1.95 0.20 -11.79
C HIS A 49 -3.47 0.14 -11.76
N ALA A 50 -4.09 0.08 -12.93
CA ALA A 50 -5.54 0.05 -13.06
C ALA A 50 -5.94 -1.10 -13.98
N ILE A 51 -6.97 -1.85 -13.59
CA ILE A 51 -7.63 -2.84 -14.44
C ILE A 51 -9.15 -2.67 -14.36
N THR A 52 -9.87 -3.49 -15.10
CA THR A 52 -11.33 -3.61 -14.98
C THR A 52 -11.67 -5.04 -14.60
N VAL A 53 -12.36 -5.21 -13.48
CA VAL A 53 -12.88 -6.50 -13.00
C VAL A 53 -14.38 -6.36 -12.83
N GLN A 54 -15.15 -7.32 -13.36
CA GLN A 54 -16.63 -7.28 -13.31
C GLN A 54 -17.23 -5.93 -13.72
N ARG A 55 -16.68 -5.32 -14.79
CA ARG A 55 -17.08 -4.00 -15.34
C ARG A 55 -16.86 -2.80 -14.42
N LYS A 56 -16.19 -2.98 -13.28
CA LYS A 56 -15.79 -1.91 -12.36
C LYS A 56 -14.29 -1.67 -12.45
N HIS A 57 -13.87 -0.44 -12.25
CA HIS A 57 -12.44 -0.12 -12.20
C HIS A 57 -11.85 -0.53 -10.85
N VAL A 58 -10.67 -1.13 -10.90
CA VAL A 58 -9.91 -1.52 -9.71
C VAL A 58 -8.52 -0.93 -9.83
N LEU A 59 -8.08 -0.23 -8.78
CA LEU A 59 -6.71 0.26 -8.68
C LEU A 59 -5.90 -0.61 -7.73
N PHE A 60 -4.69 -0.94 -8.14
CA PHE A 60 -3.65 -1.52 -7.28
C PHE A 60 -2.61 -0.45 -7.04
N VAL A 61 -2.35 -0.16 -5.78
CA VAL A 61 -1.37 0.84 -5.36
C VAL A 61 -0.35 0.15 -4.48
N ILE A 62 0.93 0.21 -4.84
CA ILE A 62 1.99 -0.49 -4.11
C ILE A 62 3.14 0.46 -3.76
N HIS A 63 3.57 0.44 -2.51
CA HIS A 63 4.70 1.24 -2.05
C HIS A 63 5.99 0.70 -2.67
N VAL A 64 6.77 1.57 -3.30
CA VAL A 64 7.96 1.13 -4.03
C VAL A 64 9.02 0.60 -3.07
N GLN A 65 9.19 1.18 -1.89
CA GLN A 65 10.21 0.71 -0.96
C GLN A 65 9.81 -0.61 -0.28
N THR A 66 8.62 -0.66 0.34
CA THR A 66 8.23 -1.76 1.23
C THR A 66 7.39 -2.85 0.55
N ARG A 67 6.95 -2.60 -0.69
CA ARG A 67 5.97 -3.44 -1.43
C ARG A 67 4.60 -3.58 -0.77
N TYR A 68 4.29 -2.73 0.21
CA TYR A 68 2.98 -2.69 0.82
C TYR A 68 1.93 -2.26 -0.21
N CYS A 69 0.86 -3.03 -0.35
CA CYS A 69 -0.17 -2.80 -1.33
C CYS A 69 -1.52 -2.44 -0.71
N MET A 70 -2.29 -1.66 -1.45
CA MET A 70 -3.72 -1.42 -1.21
C MET A 70 -4.48 -1.54 -2.52
N ILE A 71 -5.66 -2.14 -2.45
CA ILE A 71 -6.60 -2.22 -3.57
C ILE A 71 -7.76 -1.25 -3.36
N PHE A 72 -8.19 -0.62 -4.45
CA PHE A 72 -9.34 0.28 -4.47
C PHE A 72 -10.33 -0.24 -5.50
N ALA A 73 -11.27 -1.06 -5.03
CA ALA A 73 -12.38 -1.55 -5.84
C ALA A 73 -13.39 -0.43 -6.12
N ASP A 74 -14.09 -0.57 -7.25
CA ASP A 74 -15.11 0.37 -7.72
C ASP A 74 -14.60 1.83 -7.79
N ALA A 75 -13.36 2.00 -8.24
CA ALA A 75 -12.72 3.30 -8.29
C ALA A 75 -13.37 4.20 -9.36
N LYS A 76 -13.63 5.45 -9.02
CA LYS A 76 -14.27 6.40 -9.94
C LYS A 76 -13.25 6.98 -10.91
N LYS A 77 -13.51 6.80 -12.20
CA LYS A 77 -12.62 7.26 -13.28
C LYS A 77 -12.43 8.79 -13.22
N ALA A 78 -11.18 9.23 -13.44
CA ALA A 78 -10.77 10.64 -13.43
C ALA A 78 -11.11 11.42 -12.14
N ASP A 79 -11.28 10.72 -11.01
CA ASP A 79 -11.51 11.30 -9.69
C ASP A 79 -10.22 11.28 -8.85
N VAL A 80 -9.39 12.30 -9.05
CA VAL A 80 -8.04 12.38 -8.45
C VAL A 80 -8.14 12.69 -6.95
N GLU A 81 -8.95 13.69 -6.60
CA GLU A 81 -9.14 14.13 -5.21
C GLU A 81 -9.77 13.02 -4.37
N GLY A 82 -10.83 12.38 -4.89
CA GLY A 82 -11.45 11.24 -4.23
C GLY A 82 -10.49 10.06 -4.05
N PHE A 83 -9.61 9.81 -5.03
CA PHE A 83 -8.57 8.79 -4.90
C PHE A 83 -7.56 9.13 -3.81
N ILE A 84 -7.00 10.35 -3.78
CA ILE A 84 -6.00 10.76 -2.79
C ILE A 84 -6.58 10.68 -1.37
N HIS A 85 -7.80 11.18 -1.17
CA HIS A 85 -8.46 11.15 0.13
C HIS A 85 -8.65 9.70 0.61
N ARG A 86 -9.27 8.85 -0.22
CA ARG A 86 -9.49 7.43 0.08
C ARG A 86 -8.17 6.68 0.31
N PHE A 87 -7.13 6.99 -0.46
CA PHE A 87 -5.80 6.41 -0.30
C PHE A 87 -5.19 6.74 1.06
N SER A 88 -5.17 8.01 1.44
CA SER A 88 -4.56 8.47 2.69
C SER A 88 -5.27 7.87 3.91
N GLU A 89 -6.61 7.87 3.90
CA GLU A 89 -7.40 7.23 4.97
C GLU A 89 -7.13 5.72 5.04
N ARG A 90 -7.13 5.02 3.90
CA ARG A 90 -6.86 3.58 3.86
C ARG A 90 -5.47 3.23 4.35
N TRP A 91 -4.47 4.05 4.04
CA TRP A 91 -3.10 3.82 4.48
C TRP A 91 -2.98 3.95 6.01
N ILE A 92 -3.47 5.05 6.59
CA ILE A 92 -3.45 5.29 8.04
C ILE A 92 -4.25 4.21 8.77
N ASN A 93 -5.47 3.92 8.30
CA ASN A 93 -6.32 2.90 8.93
C ASN A 93 -5.70 1.50 8.88
N GLY A 94 -5.05 1.15 7.76
CA GLY A 94 -4.33 -0.12 7.63
C GLY A 94 -3.19 -0.24 8.64
N LEU A 95 -2.41 0.84 8.82
CA LEU A 95 -1.31 0.91 9.77
C LEU A 95 -1.79 0.86 11.22
N MET A 96 -2.83 1.60 11.58
CA MET A 96 -3.39 1.59 12.95
C MET A 96 -3.98 0.22 13.29
N ARG A 97 -4.67 -0.41 12.33
CA ARG A 97 -5.14 -1.80 12.47
C ARG A 97 -3.98 -2.77 12.70
N HIS A 98 -2.92 -2.66 11.90
CA HIS A 98 -1.73 -3.48 12.03
C HIS A 98 -1.05 -3.27 13.39
N ALA A 99 -0.89 -2.02 13.82
CA ALA A 99 -0.32 -1.70 15.11
C ALA A 99 -1.14 -2.26 16.27
N GLY A 100 -2.48 -2.17 16.21
CA GLY A 100 -3.36 -2.80 17.19
C GLY A 100 -3.27 -4.33 17.21
N GLN A 101 -3.24 -4.96 16.03
CA GLN A 101 -3.17 -6.41 15.89
C GLN A 101 -1.86 -7.00 16.45
N TYR A 102 -0.75 -6.27 16.33
CA TYR A 102 0.57 -6.76 16.71
C TYR A 102 1.14 -6.10 17.98
N ASP A 103 0.29 -5.50 18.80
CA ASP A 103 0.66 -4.86 20.07
C ASP A 103 1.77 -3.82 19.92
N LEU A 104 1.64 -2.97 18.90
CA LEU A 104 2.61 -1.91 18.58
C LEU A 104 2.10 -0.51 18.92
N LEU A 105 0.86 -0.37 19.41
CA LEU A 105 0.25 0.94 19.69
C LEU A 105 1.03 1.76 20.71
N HIS A 106 1.82 1.14 21.58
CA HIS A 106 2.65 1.85 22.55
C HIS A 106 3.86 2.58 21.92
N TRP A 107 4.19 2.27 20.66
CA TRP A 107 5.15 3.03 19.85
C TRP A 107 4.46 4.05 18.93
N VAL A 108 3.14 4.14 18.97
CA VAL A 108 2.36 5.10 18.19
C VAL A 108 2.02 6.29 19.08
N ASP A 109 2.67 7.41 18.79
CA ASP A 109 2.31 8.72 19.33
C ASP A 109 1.51 9.49 18.26
N ASP A 110 0.19 9.38 18.34
CA ASP A 110 -0.75 9.73 17.25
C ASP A 110 -0.60 11.18 16.79
N GLU A 111 -0.69 12.16 17.69
CA GLU A 111 -0.67 13.57 17.36
C GLU A 111 0.61 14.02 16.61
N PRO A 112 1.83 13.82 17.14
CA PRO A 112 3.04 14.24 16.44
C PRO A 112 3.33 13.38 15.20
N MET A 113 2.88 12.13 15.19
CA MET A 113 3.01 11.26 14.02
C MET A 113 2.14 11.75 12.86
N MET A 114 0.87 12.08 13.14
CA MET A 114 -0.03 12.64 12.13
C MET A 114 0.43 14.01 11.66
N ALA A 115 0.96 14.87 12.55
CA ALA A 115 1.53 16.16 12.15
C ALA A 115 2.69 15.98 11.16
N ARG A 116 3.63 15.07 11.43
CA ARG A 116 4.75 14.77 10.52
C ARG A 116 4.28 14.15 9.20
N PHE A 117 3.24 13.30 9.24
CA PHE A 117 2.64 12.73 8.04
C PHE A 117 2.02 13.82 7.18
N GLN A 118 1.19 14.70 7.76
CA GLN A 118 0.56 15.81 7.04
C GLN A 118 1.60 16.76 6.45
N GLU A 119 2.60 17.16 7.23
CA GLU A 119 3.70 18.00 6.75
C GLU A 119 4.46 17.34 5.61
N SER A 120 4.79 16.05 5.73
CA SER A 120 5.52 15.34 4.67
C SER A 120 4.65 15.04 3.44
N CYS A 121 3.34 14.84 3.58
CA CYS A 121 2.48 14.27 2.54
C CYS A 121 1.35 15.21 2.08
N HIS A 122 1.44 16.51 2.39
CA HIS A 122 0.43 17.51 2.00
C HIS A 122 0.32 17.71 0.48
N GLU A 123 1.42 17.53 -0.25
CA GLU A 123 1.46 17.58 -1.72
C GLU A 123 1.41 16.20 -2.35
N SER A 124 0.78 16.11 -3.52
CA SER A 124 0.76 14.90 -4.33
C SER A 124 0.99 15.19 -5.81
N VAL A 125 1.73 14.32 -6.48
CA VAL A 125 2.02 14.40 -7.91
C VAL A 125 1.85 13.04 -8.58
N PHE A 126 1.42 13.04 -9.84
CA PHE A 126 1.19 11.84 -10.64
C PHE A 126 2.15 11.84 -11.82
N TYR A 127 2.96 10.79 -11.98
CA TYR A 127 3.92 10.70 -13.09
C TYR A 127 3.66 9.51 -14.00
N LYS A 128 3.84 9.69 -15.31
CA LYS A 128 3.81 8.56 -16.26
C LYS A 128 5.15 7.83 -16.23
N ARG A 129 5.29 6.84 -15.36
CA ARG A 129 6.41 5.87 -15.34
C ARG A 129 6.04 4.59 -14.59
N GLY A 130 6.76 3.52 -14.89
CA GLY A 130 6.60 2.23 -14.25
C GLY A 130 7.78 1.88 -13.34
N HIS A 131 7.64 0.79 -12.59
CA HIS A 131 8.73 0.20 -11.82
C HIS A 131 8.61 -1.33 -11.87
N ARG A 132 9.56 -1.97 -12.57
CA ARG A 132 9.44 -3.39 -12.98
C ARG A 132 9.24 -4.34 -11.80
N GLY A 133 9.97 -4.15 -10.71
CA GLY A 133 9.86 -5.01 -9.52
C GLY A 133 8.51 -4.87 -8.81
N ALA A 134 7.98 -3.65 -8.75
CA ALA A 134 6.68 -3.37 -8.15
C ALA A 134 5.55 -3.90 -9.05
N GLN A 135 5.67 -3.73 -10.36
CA GLN A 135 4.71 -4.23 -11.33
C GLN A 135 4.60 -5.76 -11.27
N LYS A 136 5.72 -6.48 -11.07
CA LYS A 136 5.69 -7.93 -10.89
C LYS A 136 4.77 -8.31 -9.72
N HIS A 137 4.92 -7.66 -8.57
CA HIS A 137 4.07 -7.92 -7.41
C HIS A 137 2.62 -7.48 -7.62
N ILE A 138 2.37 -6.37 -8.31
CA ILE A 138 1.01 -5.97 -8.71
C ILE A 138 0.36 -7.07 -9.56
N ASN A 139 1.08 -7.64 -10.53
CA ASN A 139 0.54 -8.68 -11.40
C ASN A 139 0.19 -9.96 -10.61
N GLU A 140 1.00 -10.32 -9.62
CA GLU A 140 0.72 -11.43 -8.70
C GLU A 140 -0.55 -11.15 -7.89
N ILE A 141 -0.66 -9.94 -7.31
CA ILE A 141 -1.81 -9.52 -6.51
C ILE A 141 -3.08 -9.43 -7.36
N SER A 142 -2.99 -8.91 -8.59
CA SER A 142 -4.14 -8.76 -9.48
C SER A 142 -4.70 -10.12 -9.88
N TRP A 143 -3.84 -11.09 -10.14
CA TRP A 143 -4.26 -12.46 -10.45
C TRP A 143 -5.05 -13.08 -9.29
N VAL A 144 -4.56 -12.95 -8.05
CA VAL A 144 -5.28 -13.42 -6.85
C VAL A 144 -6.60 -12.66 -6.68
N PHE A 145 -6.60 -11.34 -6.88
CA PHE A 145 -7.81 -10.53 -6.76
C PHE A 145 -8.89 -10.92 -7.78
N GLU A 146 -8.50 -11.17 -9.03
CA GLU A 146 -9.41 -11.61 -10.09
C GLU A 146 -10.00 -12.99 -9.80
N ASP A 147 -9.20 -13.91 -9.24
CA ASP A 147 -9.65 -15.24 -8.82
C ASP A 147 -10.67 -15.15 -7.68
N CYS A 148 -10.37 -14.39 -6.62
CA CYS A 148 -11.31 -14.15 -5.51
C CYS A 148 -12.61 -13.49 -5.99
N ALA A 149 -12.51 -12.50 -6.88
CA ALA A 149 -13.68 -11.85 -7.45
C ALA A 149 -14.53 -12.82 -8.27
N ALA A 150 -13.91 -13.71 -9.06
CA ALA A 150 -14.61 -14.73 -9.82
C ALA A 150 -15.30 -15.76 -8.92
N GLU A 151 -14.63 -16.19 -7.84
CA GLU A 151 -15.17 -17.14 -6.86
C GLU A 151 -16.37 -16.56 -6.09
N TRP A 152 -16.24 -15.33 -5.58
CA TRP A 152 -17.29 -14.69 -4.78
C TRP A 152 -18.41 -14.08 -5.62
N GLY A 153 -18.19 -13.89 -6.91
CA GLY A 153 -19.14 -13.24 -7.83
C GLY A 153 -19.36 -11.74 -7.56
N THR A 154 -18.55 -11.13 -6.69
CA THR A 154 -18.61 -9.70 -6.35
C THR A 154 -17.22 -9.14 -6.06
N LEU A 155 -17.05 -7.83 -6.26
CA LEU A 155 -15.93 -7.09 -5.68
C LEU A 155 -16.17 -6.85 -4.18
N PRO A 156 -15.12 -6.48 -3.41
CA PRO A 156 -15.29 -6.01 -2.03
C PRO A 156 -16.38 -4.93 -1.95
N SER A 157 -17.32 -5.09 -1.01
CA SER A 157 -18.50 -4.24 -0.85
C SER A 157 -18.18 -2.88 -0.23
N ASP A 158 -17.05 -2.79 0.47
CA ASP A 158 -16.65 -1.65 1.30
C ASP A 158 -15.14 -1.64 1.54
N GLU A 159 -14.66 -0.57 2.15
CA GLU A 159 -13.24 -0.39 2.49
C GLU A 159 -12.72 -1.40 3.52
N PHE A 160 -13.60 -1.97 4.35
CA PHE A 160 -13.20 -2.93 5.37
C PHE A 160 -12.87 -4.29 4.75
N SER A 161 -13.73 -4.78 3.87
CA SER A 161 -13.53 -6.01 3.09
C SER A 161 -12.34 -5.88 2.14
N ALA A 162 -12.20 -4.74 1.45
CA ALA A 162 -10.99 -4.43 0.67
C ALA A 162 -9.73 -4.47 1.55
N GLY A 163 -9.79 -3.87 2.74
CA GLY A 163 -8.67 -3.87 3.66
C GLY A 163 -8.31 -5.21 4.28
N ARG A 164 -9.24 -6.17 4.31
CA ARG A 164 -8.91 -7.56 4.67
C ARG A 164 -8.04 -8.20 3.59
N PHE A 165 -8.43 -8.05 2.32
CA PHE A 165 -7.63 -8.52 1.18
C PHE A 165 -6.24 -7.87 1.17
N ASP A 166 -6.15 -6.57 1.42
CA ASP A 166 -4.87 -5.87 1.56
C ASP A 166 -3.99 -6.51 2.65
N GLY A 167 -4.57 -6.79 3.82
CA GLY A 167 -3.87 -7.46 4.92
C GLY A 167 -3.32 -8.82 4.53
N ASP A 168 -4.11 -9.65 3.85
CA ASP A 168 -3.70 -10.98 3.39
C ASP A 168 -2.53 -10.89 2.38
N MET A 169 -2.62 -9.96 1.43
CA MET A 169 -1.58 -9.73 0.43
C MET A 169 -0.30 -9.13 1.04
N ASN A 170 -0.42 -8.32 2.08
CA ASN A 170 0.73 -7.71 2.77
C ASN A 170 1.36 -8.63 3.81
N ASN A 171 0.65 -9.66 4.29
CA ASN A 171 1.18 -10.72 5.14
C ASN A 171 1.67 -11.93 4.31
N THR A 172 1.76 -11.81 2.99
CA THR A 172 2.37 -12.80 2.11
C THR A 172 3.86 -12.49 1.93
N PRO A 173 4.79 -13.44 2.19
CA PRO A 173 6.22 -13.20 2.01
C PRO A 173 6.57 -12.82 0.57
N ARG A 174 7.41 -11.79 0.40
CA ARG A 174 7.90 -11.33 -0.90
C ARG A 174 9.42 -11.42 -0.96
N GLY A 175 9.92 -11.63 -2.17
CA GLY A 175 11.34 -11.55 -2.49
C GLY A 175 11.57 -10.50 -3.58
N SER A 176 12.66 -9.75 -3.48
CA SER A 176 13.03 -8.75 -4.46
C SER A 176 14.54 -8.78 -4.72
N LYS A 177 14.96 -8.25 -5.87
CA LYS A 177 16.37 -8.22 -6.25
C LYS A 177 17.14 -7.36 -5.22
N GLY A 178 18.12 -7.96 -4.56
CA GLY A 178 18.93 -7.29 -3.53
C GLY A 178 18.58 -7.70 -2.08
N HIS A 179 17.48 -8.42 -1.86
CA HIS A 179 17.17 -9.03 -0.56
C HIS A 179 17.58 -10.50 -0.55
N LYS A 180 18.34 -10.90 0.48
CA LYS A 180 18.81 -12.28 0.66
C LYS A 180 17.67 -13.21 1.13
N ASP A 181 16.81 -12.69 2.00
CA ASP A 181 15.72 -13.43 2.63
C ASP A 181 14.35 -12.85 2.22
N TYR A 182 13.30 -13.65 2.38
CA TYR A 182 11.93 -13.18 2.23
C TYR A 182 11.58 -12.17 3.32
N TYR A 183 10.77 -11.17 2.97
CA TYR A 183 10.25 -10.17 3.90
C TYR A 183 8.73 -10.05 3.76
N PHE A 184 8.09 -9.47 4.78
CA PHE A 184 6.66 -9.24 4.78
C PHE A 184 6.37 -7.74 4.55
N PRO A 185 5.62 -7.37 3.50
CA PRO A 185 5.31 -5.96 3.23
C PRO A 185 4.66 -5.19 4.38
N ASP A 186 3.81 -5.84 5.16
CA ASP A 186 3.18 -5.24 6.34
C ASP A 186 4.20 -4.87 7.43
N GLU A 187 5.20 -5.72 7.65
CA GLU A 187 6.32 -5.53 8.57
C GLU A 187 7.21 -4.37 8.12
N GLU A 188 7.61 -4.39 6.85
CA GLU A 188 8.45 -3.35 6.29
C GLU A 188 7.74 -1.99 6.30
N MET A 189 6.42 -1.98 6.07
CA MET A 189 5.64 -0.75 6.10
C MET A 189 5.44 -0.20 7.51
N ILE A 190 5.14 -1.02 8.52
CA ILE A 190 5.01 -0.49 9.88
C ILE A 190 6.37 0.00 10.42
N VAL A 191 7.46 -0.69 10.09
CA VAL A 191 8.82 -0.26 10.46
C VAL A 191 9.20 1.05 9.76
N HIS A 192 8.91 1.15 8.46
CA HIS A 192 9.06 2.40 7.70
C HIS A 192 8.28 3.54 8.37
N TRP A 193 7.01 3.31 8.69
CA TRP A 193 6.13 4.30 9.29
C TRP A 193 6.62 4.77 10.67
N LEU A 194 6.97 3.84 11.55
CA LEU A 194 7.48 4.13 12.89
C LEU A 194 8.79 4.93 12.85
N ARG A 195 9.70 4.58 11.94
CA ARG A 195 10.94 5.34 11.73
C ARG A 195 10.64 6.73 11.18
N ARG A 196 9.84 6.81 10.12
CA ARG A 196 9.66 8.00 9.30
C ARG A 196 8.74 9.04 9.95
N TYR A 197 7.62 8.58 10.49
CA TYR A 197 6.58 9.42 11.08
C TYR A 197 6.42 9.19 12.57
N GLY A 198 6.81 8.04 13.12
CA GLY A 198 6.90 7.89 14.58
C GLY A 198 8.07 8.64 15.19
N GLY A 199 9.12 8.93 14.41
CA GLY A 199 10.34 9.58 14.90
C GLY A 199 11.15 8.67 15.83
N LEU A 200 10.93 7.35 15.75
CA LEU A 200 11.65 6.38 16.56
C LEU A 200 13.09 6.24 16.06
N ASP A 201 14.00 6.08 17.01
CA ASP A 201 15.37 5.67 16.74
C ASP A 201 15.46 4.18 16.34
N GLU A 202 16.58 3.79 15.76
CA GLU A 202 16.76 2.41 15.28
C GLU A 202 16.62 1.35 16.40
N PRO A 203 17.13 1.56 17.63
CA PRO A 203 16.85 0.66 18.74
C PRO A 203 15.36 0.47 19.05
N SER A 204 14.56 1.54 19.01
CA SER A 204 13.12 1.45 19.28
C SER A 204 12.37 0.77 18.13
N VAL A 205 12.75 1.06 16.88
CA VAL A 205 12.22 0.37 15.70
C VAL A 205 12.51 -1.13 15.76
N GLN A 206 13.72 -1.52 16.17
CA GLN A 206 14.10 -2.92 16.31
C GLN A 206 13.28 -3.64 17.38
N LYS A 207 13.03 -2.99 18.53
CA LYS A 207 12.13 -3.52 19.58
C LYS A 207 10.70 -3.71 19.06
N ALA A 208 10.17 -2.75 18.29
CA ALA A 208 8.85 -2.88 17.69
C ALA A 208 8.77 -4.05 16.70
N ARG A 209 9.82 -4.24 15.88
CA ARG A 209 9.93 -5.39 14.97
C ARG A 209 9.95 -6.72 15.73
N GLU A 210 10.74 -6.80 16.81
CA GLU A 210 10.82 -7.98 17.68
C GLU A 210 9.48 -8.31 18.34
N ARG A 211 8.79 -7.30 18.90
CA ARG A 211 7.47 -7.49 19.50
C ARG A 211 6.44 -7.99 18.48
N ARG A 212 6.43 -7.42 17.28
CA ARG A 212 5.57 -7.93 16.20
C ARG A 212 5.82 -9.42 15.93
N MET A 213 7.09 -9.82 15.86
CA MET A 213 7.47 -11.21 15.60
C MET A 213 7.09 -12.15 16.74
N GLU A 214 7.15 -11.67 17.99
CA GLU A 214 6.67 -12.39 19.17
C GLU A 214 5.15 -12.61 19.09
N VAL A 215 4.36 -11.54 18.91
CA VAL A 215 2.89 -11.64 18.79
C VAL A 215 2.50 -12.55 17.62
N LYS A 216 3.19 -12.48 16.49
CA LYS A 216 2.94 -13.39 15.35
C LYS A 216 3.18 -14.86 15.72
N ARG A 217 4.15 -15.17 16.58
CA ARG A 217 4.39 -16.54 17.07
C ARG A 217 3.32 -16.97 18.06
N GLU A 218 2.89 -16.08 18.95
CA GLU A 218 1.79 -16.30 19.89
C GLU A 218 0.48 -16.61 19.16
N MET A 219 0.10 -15.78 18.18
CA MET A 219 -1.08 -15.99 17.34
C MET A 219 -1.05 -17.36 16.65
N ARG A 220 0.07 -17.73 16.02
CA ARG A 220 0.22 -19.04 15.37
C ARG A 220 0.17 -20.21 16.35
N ALA A 221 0.66 -20.02 17.57
CA ALA A 221 0.59 -21.05 18.61
C ALA A 221 -0.86 -21.25 19.06
N PHE A 222 -1.59 -20.16 19.26
CA PHE A 222 -3.00 -20.17 19.60
C PHE A 222 -3.87 -20.79 18.49
N GLU A 223 -3.67 -20.42 17.23
CA GLU A 223 -4.35 -21.03 16.07
C GLU A 223 -4.14 -22.54 15.99
N ARG A 224 -2.89 -23.01 16.22
CA ARG A 224 -2.60 -24.44 16.26
C ARG A 224 -3.31 -25.15 17.42
N GLN A 225 -3.44 -24.48 18.56
CA GLN A 225 -4.16 -25.03 19.71
C GLN A 225 -5.65 -25.16 19.43
N LEU A 226 -6.29 -24.13 18.84
CA LEU A 226 -7.71 -24.20 18.46
C LEU A 226 -8.00 -25.37 17.51
N VAL A 227 -7.14 -25.56 16.49
CA VAL A 227 -7.25 -26.70 15.57
C VAL A 227 -7.09 -28.04 16.29
N GLN A 228 -6.21 -28.14 17.29
CA GLN A 228 -6.04 -29.35 18.11
C GLN A 228 -7.23 -29.61 19.02
N ASP A 229 -7.85 -28.54 19.55
CA ASP A 229 -9.01 -28.60 20.43
C ASP A 229 -10.33 -28.82 19.66
N GLY A 230 -10.28 -28.87 18.32
CA GLY A 230 -11.44 -29.10 17.45
C GLY A 230 -12.40 -27.90 17.37
N LEU A 231 -11.89 -26.70 17.63
CA LEU A 231 -12.61 -25.43 17.59
C LEU A 231 -12.32 -24.64 16.31
#